data_AF-A0A933LWV5-F1
#
_entry.id   AF-A0A933LWV5-F1
#
_cell.length_a   1.000
_cell.length_b   1.000
_cell.length_c   1.000
_cell.angle_alpha   90.00
_cell.angle_beta   90.00
_cell.angle_gamma   90.00
#
_symmetry.space_group_name_H-M   'P 1'
#
loop_
_entity.id
_entity.type
_entity.pdbx_description
1 polymer ?
#
loop_
_entity_poly.entity_id
_entity_poly.type
_entity_poly.pdbx_seq_one_letter_code
_entity_poly.pdbx_strand_id
1 'polypeptide(L)'
;MKKPIEAIALGLGLWGLGMAALLVLGRAEAGALLAWVATLATVPLLALAARFHLRDVPPGERAHAGLRLGAIVALVQFPLDAAVLGSIEARGVPYLSPPVRGTIVPALILAYAFMIAVPWWVGSRAR
;
A
#
# COMPACT_ATOMS: atom_id res chain seq x y z
N MET A 1 1.12 13.83 -19.47
CA MET A 1 0.95 14.37 -18.09
C MET A 1 0.02 13.54 -17.19
N LYS A 2 -0.71 12.52 -17.67
CA LYS A 2 -1.72 11.80 -16.85
C LYS A 2 -1.18 10.74 -15.87
N LYS A 3 -0.01 10.16 -16.14
CA LYS A 3 0.53 9.03 -15.36
C LYS A 3 0.85 9.35 -13.88
N PRO A 4 1.48 10.48 -13.52
CA PRO A 4 1.66 10.83 -12.12
C PRO A 4 0.33 10.98 -11.36
N ILE A 5 -0.69 11.55 -12.01
CA ILE A 5 -2.03 11.73 -11.42
C ILE A 5 -2.70 10.37 -11.18
N GLU A 6 -2.61 9.44 -12.14
CA GLU A 6 -3.08 8.06 -11.96
C GLU A 6 -2.42 7.39 -10.75
N ALA A 7 -1.10 7.55 -10.60
CA ALA A 7 -0.35 6.99 -9.47
C ALA A 7 -0.78 7.59 -8.12
N ILE A 8 -1.02 8.90 -8.06
CA ILE A 8 -1.55 9.57 -6.86
C ILE A 8 -2.95 9.05 -6.52
N ALA A 9 -3.83 8.96 -7.51
CA ALA A 9 -5.19 8.46 -7.30
C ALA A 9 -5.19 7.00 -6.82
N LEU A 10 -4.32 6.15 -7.38
CA LEU A 10 -4.10 4.79 -6.90
C LEU A 10 -3.58 4.77 -5.46
N GLY A 11 -2.62 5.64 -5.13
CA GLY A 11 -2.08 5.80 -3.79
C GLY A 11 -3.16 6.14 -2.77
N LEU A 12 -3.98 7.15 -3.04
CA LEU A 12 -5.08 7.56 -2.17
C LEU A 12 -6.18 6.50 -2.08
N GLY A 13 -6.53 5.85 -3.19
CA GLY A 13 -7.56 4.79 -3.21
C GLY A 13 -7.16 3.57 -2.39
N LEU A 14 -5.93 3.07 -2.57
CA LEU A 14 -5.40 1.94 -1.80
C LEU A 14 -5.29 2.28 -0.31
N TRP A 15 -4.87 3.51 0.00
CA TRP A 15 -4.80 3.99 1.39
C TRP A 15 -6.18 4.02 2.06
N GLY A 16 -7.19 4.59 1.38
CA GLY A 16 -8.55 4.64 1.89
C GLY A 16 -9.13 3.25 2.17
N LEU A 17 -8.87 2.27 1.29
CA LEU A 17 -9.25 0.88 1.50
C LEU A 17 -8.52 0.25 2.69
N GLY A 18 -7.21 0.48 2.83
CA GLY A 18 -6.43 0.02 3.97
C GLY A 18 -6.93 0.59 5.29
N MET A 19 -7.28 1.87 5.32
CA MET A 19 -7.84 2.51 6.51
C MET A 19 -9.24 2.01 6.85
N ALA A 20 -10.10 1.79 5.87
CA ALA A 20 -11.41 1.18 6.10
C ALA A 20 -11.26 -0.21 6.71
N ALA A 21 -10.34 -1.03 6.19
CA ALA A 21 -10.03 -2.34 6.75
C ALA A 21 -9.49 -2.24 8.19
N LEU A 22 -8.60 -1.30 8.47
CA LEU A 22 -8.07 -1.08 9.81
C LEU A 22 -9.16 -0.65 10.82
N LEU A 23 -10.10 0.20 10.42
CA LEU A 23 -11.19 0.64 11.29
C LEU A 23 -12.17 -0.49 11.62
N VAL A 24 -12.44 -1.38 10.65
CA VAL A 24 -13.37 -2.51 10.83
C VAL A 24 -12.69 -3.67 11.57
N LEU A 25 -11.46 -4.01 11.18
CA LEU A 25 -10.78 -5.22 11.64
C LEU A 25 -9.79 -4.98 12.78
N GLY A 26 -9.35 -3.72 12.99
CA GLY A 26 -8.34 -3.37 13.97
C GLY A 26 -8.76 -3.56 15.42
N ARG A 27 -10.06 -3.74 15.67
CA ARG A 27 -10.62 -4.07 17.00
C ARG A 27 -10.81 -5.57 17.22
N ALA A 28 -10.74 -6.39 16.17
CA ALA A 28 -10.91 -7.82 16.29
C ALA A 28 -9.69 -8.48 16.97
N GLU A 29 -9.93 -9.55 17.72
CA GLU A 29 -8.86 -10.37 18.30
C GLU A 29 -8.01 -11.03 17.19
N ALA A 30 -8.65 -11.43 16.09
CA ALA A 30 -7.99 -11.91 14.87
C ALA A 30 -7.34 -10.79 14.04
N GLY A 31 -7.42 -9.52 14.48
CA GLY A 31 -6.97 -8.36 13.71
C GLY A 31 -5.49 -8.41 13.31
N ALA A 32 -4.63 -9.04 14.13
CA ALA A 32 -3.21 -9.21 13.82
C ALA A 32 -2.97 -10.12 12.60
N LEU A 33 -3.68 -11.26 12.53
CA LEU A 33 -3.61 -12.16 11.37
C LEU A 33 -4.21 -11.47 10.13
N LEU A 34 -5.32 -10.77 10.30
CA LEU A 34 -5.99 -10.06 9.21
C LEU A 34 -5.14 -8.91 8.66
N ALA A 35 -4.33 -8.24 9.48
CA ALA A 35 -3.36 -7.25 9.01
C ALA A 35 -2.33 -7.89 8.06
N TRP A 36 -1.81 -9.07 8.39
CA TRP A 36 -0.89 -9.80 7.51
C TRP A 36 -1.56 -10.27 6.21
N VAL A 37 -2.76 -10.84 6.31
CA VAL A 37 -3.53 -11.27 5.14
C VAL A 37 -3.83 -10.08 4.22
N ALA A 38 -4.23 -8.94 4.79
CA ALA A 38 -4.46 -7.71 4.04
C ALA A 38 -3.18 -7.22 3.36
N THR A 39 -2.04 -7.18 4.06
CA THR A 39 -0.74 -6.82 3.46
C THR A 39 -0.38 -7.74 2.30
N LEU A 40 -0.53 -9.06 2.44
CA LEU A 40 -0.26 -9.99 1.34
C LEU A 40 -1.23 -9.83 0.17
N ALA A 41 -2.50 -9.56 0.46
CA ALA A 41 -3.53 -9.30 -0.55
C ALA A 41 -3.25 -8.01 -1.35
N THR A 42 -2.42 -7.08 -0.87
CA THR A 42 -2.01 -5.92 -1.67
C THR A 42 -1.17 -6.30 -2.88
N VAL A 43 -0.44 -7.43 -2.85
CA VAL A 43 0.44 -7.86 -3.95
C VAL A 43 -0.32 -8.06 -5.27
N PRO A 44 -1.39 -8.89 -5.35
CA PRO A 44 -2.14 -9.04 -6.59
C PRO A 44 -2.83 -7.74 -7.04
N LEU A 45 -3.29 -6.90 -6.11
CA LEU A 45 -3.89 -5.61 -6.42
C LEU A 45 -2.87 -4.65 -7.06
N LEU A 46 -1.69 -4.53 -6.46
CA LEU A 46 -0.57 -3.74 -7.00
C LEU A 46 -0.11 -4.27 -8.36
N ALA A 47 -0.07 -5.59 -8.54
CA ALA A 47 0.30 -6.18 -9.81
C ALA A 47 -0.72 -5.85 -10.91
N LEU A 48 -2.02 -5.92 -10.61
CA LEU A 48 -3.08 -5.55 -11.55
C LEU A 48 -3.04 -4.05 -11.88
N ALA A 49 -2.91 -3.20 -10.87
CA ALA A 49 -2.80 -1.76 -11.04
C ALA A 49 -1.57 -1.38 -11.86
N ALA A 50 -0.42 -2.00 -11.60
CA ALA A 50 0.80 -1.79 -12.37
C ALA A 50 0.64 -2.22 -13.83
N ARG A 51 0.03 -3.39 -14.10
CA ARG A 51 -0.24 -3.84 -15.48
C ARG A 51 -1.09 -2.82 -16.24
N PHE A 52 -2.16 -2.33 -15.61
CA PHE A 52 -3.03 -1.32 -16.22
C PHE A 52 -2.29 -0.01 -16.45
N HIS A 53 -1.54 0.46 -15.46
CA HIS A 53 -0.79 1.71 -15.53
C HIS A 53 0.28 1.69 -16.63
N LEU A 54 0.93 0.54 -16.82
CA LEU A 54 2.05 0.35 -17.75
C LEU A 54 1.63 -0.08 -19.16
N ARG A 55 0.33 -0.28 -19.43
CA ARG A 55 -0.17 -0.80 -20.72
C ARG A 55 0.30 0.01 -21.94
N ASP A 56 0.39 1.33 -21.77
CA ASP A 56 0.75 2.29 -22.82
C ASP A 56 2.23 2.70 -22.77
N VAL A 57 3.02 2.07 -21.90
CA VAL A 57 4.45 2.37 -21.72
C VAL A 57 5.29 1.47 -22.63
N PRO A 58 6.28 2.00 -23.38
CA PRO A 58 7.19 1.21 -24.20
C PRO A 58 7.96 0.17 -23.38
N PRO A 59 8.19 -1.07 -23.88
CA PRO A 59 8.82 -2.15 -23.12
C PRO A 59 10.14 -1.78 -22.42
N GLY A 60 11.00 -0.99 -23.10
CA GLY A 60 12.29 -0.56 -22.55
C GLY A 60 12.20 0.37 -21.33
N GLU A 61 11.05 1.01 -21.11
CA GLU A 61 10.83 1.98 -20.02
C GLU A 61 9.96 1.41 -18.89
N ARG A 62 9.30 0.28 -19.09
CA ARG A 62 8.27 -0.26 -18.19
C ARG A 62 8.80 -0.52 -16.77
N ALA A 63 10.01 -1.04 -16.62
CA ALA A 63 10.60 -1.27 -15.30
C ALA A 63 10.80 0.03 -14.51
N HIS A 64 11.29 1.08 -15.18
CA HIS A 64 11.51 2.39 -14.55
C HIS A 64 10.18 3.11 -14.29
N ALA A 65 9.23 3.03 -15.22
CA ALA A 65 7.87 3.55 -15.01
C ALA A 65 7.14 2.83 -13.86
N GLY A 66 7.33 1.52 -13.72
CA GLY A 66 6.83 0.73 -12.60
C GLY A 66 7.43 1.18 -11.28
N LEU A 67 8.76 1.36 -11.23
CA LEU A 67 9.42 1.89 -10.05
C LEU A 67 8.90 3.29 -9.65
N ARG A 68 8.71 4.19 -10.64
CA ARG A 68 8.13 5.52 -10.40
C ARG A 68 6.71 5.45 -9.87
N LEU A 69 5.86 4.58 -10.43
CA LEU A 69 4.51 4.33 -9.92
C LEU A 69 4.56 3.93 -8.45
N GLY A 70 5.38 2.92 -8.13
CA GLY A 70 5.53 2.44 -6.76
C GLY A 70 6.01 3.52 -5.80
N ALA A 71 7.01 4.30 -6.20
CA ALA A 71 7.54 5.39 -5.39
C ALA A 71 6.49 6.48 -5.12
N ILE A 72 5.72 6.88 -6.12
CA ILE A 72 4.65 7.88 -5.95
C ILE A 72 3.56 7.35 -5.01
N VAL A 73 3.13 6.10 -5.20
CA VAL A 73 2.14 5.46 -4.32
C VAL A 73 2.65 5.44 -2.88
N ALA A 74 3.88 4.99 -2.65
CA ALA A 74 4.47 4.97 -1.31
C ALA A 74 4.61 6.37 -0.70
N LEU A 75 5.07 7.37 -1.46
CA LEU A 75 5.22 8.76 -1.01
C LEU A 75 3.89 9.41 -0.62
N VAL A 76 2.80 9.05 -1.29
CA VAL A 76 1.45 9.53 -0.96
C VAL A 76 0.96 8.90 0.35
N GLN A 77 1.20 7.60 0.55
CA GLN A 77 0.66 6.87 1.71
C GLN A 77 1.45 7.09 2.99
N PHE A 78 2.79 7.14 2.90
CA PHE A 78 3.68 7.24 4.06
C PHE A 78 3.34 8.37 5.05
N PRO A 79 3.16 9.63 4.62
CA PRO A 79 2.81 10.70 5.54
C PRO A 79 1.41 10.53 6.15
N LEU A 80 0.47 9.93 5.42
CA LEU A 80 -0.89 9.68 5.89
C LEU A 80 -0.91 8.59 6.96
N ASP A 81 -0.21 7.48 6.73
CA ASP A 81 -0.08 6.39 7.70
C ASP A 81 0.62 6.87 8.97
N ALA A 82 1.70 7.65 8.84
CA ALA A 82 2.41 8.22 9.98
C ALA A 82 1.49 9.15 10.81
N ALA A 83 0.71 10.01 10.14
CA ALA A 83 -0.22 10.91 10.81
C ALA A 83 -1.35 10.14 11.54
N VAL A 84 -1.88 9.09 10.93
CA VAL A 84 -2.92 8.25 11.54
C VAL A 84 -2.37 7.46 12.71
N LEU A 85 -1.23 6.79 12.56
CA LEU A 85 -0.60 6.03 13.65
C LEU A 85 -0.26 6.93 14.82
N GLY A 86 0.37 8.09 14.58
CA GLY A 86 0.66 9.07 15.64
C GLY A 86 -0.61 9.58 16.33
N SER A 87 -1.69 9.77 15.58
CA SER A 87 -3.00 10.16 16.17
C SER A 87 -3.63 9.05 17.01
N ILE A 88 -3.49 7.78 16.59
CA ILE A 88 -3.97 6.62 17.34
C ILE A 88 -3.18 6.47 18.65
N GLU A 89 -1.87 6.68 18.62
CA GLU A 89 -1.02 6.65 19.82
C GLU A 89 -1.35 7.80 20.78
N ALA A 90 -1.51 9.02 20.26
CA ALA A 90 -1.78 10.21 21.07
C ALA A 90 -3.16 10.20 21.75
N ARG A 91 -4.17 9.55 21.17
CA ARG A 91 -5.56 9.56 21.69
C ARG A 91 -5.84 8.50 22.76
N GLY A 92 -4.92 7.61 23.07
CA GLY A 92 -5.12 6.56 24.08
C GLY A 92 -6.13 5.46 23.69
N VAL A 93 -6.27 4.45 24.56
CA VAL A 93 -6.88 3.12 24.29
C VAL A 93 -8.43 3.12 24.39
N PRO A 94 -9.18 2.25 23.64
CA PRO A 94 -8.76 1.33 22.57
C PRO A 94 -9.42 1.64 21.22
N TYR A 95 -8.68 2.23 20.28
CA TYR A 95 -9.07 2.18 18.86
C TYR A 95 -8.60 0.90 18.15
N LEU A 96 -7.48 0.30 18.61
CA LEU A 96 -6.91 -0.95 18.10
C LEU A 96 -6.65 -1.95 19.24
N SER A 97 -6.79 -3.24 18.97
CA SER A 97 -6.46 -4.30 19.93
C SER A 97 -4.93 -4.38 20.15
N PRO A 98 -4.46 -4.84 21.34
CA PRO A 98 -3.03 -4.97 21.61
C PRO A 98 -2.24 -5.78 20.56
N PRO A 99 -2.75 -6.93 20.05
CA PRO A 99 -2.07 -7.67 18.98
C PRO A 99 -1.88 -6.84 17.70
N VAL A 100 -2.90 -6.08 17.29
CA VAL A 100 -2.85 -5.26 16.07
C VAL A 100 -1.79 -4.16 16.18
N ARG A 101 -1.64 -3.53 17.34
CA ARG A 101 -0.59 -2.52 17.58
C ARG A 101 0.82 -3.09 17.38
N GLY A 102 1.04 -4.34 17.80
CA GLY A 102 2.34 -5.00 17.62
C GLY A 102 2.64 -5.42 16.18
N THR A 103 1.61 -5.59 15.34
CA THR A 103 1.78 -6.08 13.95
C THR A 103 1.66 -5.00 12.89
N ILE A 104 1.03 -3.86 13.18
CA ILE A 104 0.71 -2.85 12.16
C ILE A 104 1.95 -2.22 11.52
N VAL A 105 2.96 -1.87 12.32
CA VAL A 105 4.21 -1.27 11.80
C VAL A 105 4.98 -2.27 10.92
N PRO A 106 5.24 -3.52 11.35
CA PRO A 106 5.82 -4.53 10.46
C PRO A 106 5.02 -4.77 9.18
N ALA A 107 3.68 -4.83 9.28
CA ALA A 107 2.80 -5.06 8.14
C ALA A 107 2.86 -3.90 7.13
N LEU A 108 2.97 -2.66 7.61
CA LEU A 108 3.16 -1.48 6.76
C LEU A 108 4.53 -1.46 6.08
N ILE A 109 5.62 -1.76 6.82
CA ILE A 109 6.97 -1.86 6.22
C ILE A 109 6.98 -2.84 5.05
N LEU A 110 6.35 -4.01 5.23
CA LEU A 110 6.24 -5.00 4.17
C LEU A 110 5.36 -4.52 3.02
N ALA A 111 4.24 -3.84 3.30
CA ALA A 111 3.39 -3.24 2.27
C ALA A 111 4.15 -2.20 1.43
N TYR A 112 4.96 -1.34 2.05
CA TYR A 112 5.82 -0.38 1.35
C TYR A 112 6.86 -1.08 0.46
N ALA A 113 7.48 -2.15 0.95
CA ALA A 113 8.38 -2.96 0.13
C ALA A 113 7.66 -3.51 -1.13
N PHE A 114 6.42 -3.99 -0.98
CA PHE A 114 5.63 -4.46 -2.12
C PHE A 114 5.21 -3.35 -3.07
N MET A 115 4.87 -2.16 -2.57
CA MET A 115 4.54 -0.99 -3.40
C MET A 115 5.68 -0.63 -4.35
N ILE A 116 6.94 -0.86 -3.97
CA ILE A 116 8.10 -0.63 -4.84
C ILE A 116 8.39 -1.86 -5.71
N ALA A 117 8.51 -3.03 -5.08
CA ALA A 117 8.99 -4.23 -5.75
C ALA A 117 8.01 -4.79 -6.79
N VAL A 118 6.71 -4.79 -6.51
CA VAL A 118 5.70 -5.42 -7.38
C VAL A 118 5.55 -4.65 -8.69
N PRO A 119 5.37 -3.31 -8.71
CA PRO A 119 5.29 -2.57 -9.97
C PRO A 119 6.55 -2.66 -10.82
N TRP A 120 7.73 -2.62 -10.19
CA TRP A 120 9.00 -2.83 -10.88
C TRP A 120 9.08 -4.24 -11.51
N TRP A 121 8.71 -5.27 -10.75
CA TRP A 121 8.70 -6.66 -11.24
C TRP A 121 7.72 -6.86 -12.39
N VAL A 122 6.53 -6.27 -12.32
CA VAL A 122 5.56 -6.28 -13.44
C VAL A 122 6.17 -5.61 -14.68
N GLY A 123 6.81 -4.46 -14.50
CA GLY A 123 7.43 -3.73 -15.60
C GLY A 123 8.62 -4.46 -16.23
N SER A 124 9.38 -5.24 -15.47
CA SER A 124 10.54 -6.01 -15.98
C SER A 124 10.15 -7.31 -16.69
N ARG A 125 8.94 -7.82 -16.45
CA ARG A 125 8.42 -9.07 -17.05
C ARG A 125 7.65 -8.85 -18.34
N ALA A 126 7.18 -7.64 -18.61
CA ALA A 126 6.34 -7.31 -19.75
C ALA A 126 7.19 -7.08 -21.02
N ARG A 127 7.71 -8.19 -21.59
CA ARG A 127 8.32 -8.21 -22.93
C ARG A 127 7.26 -8.00 -24.00
#